data_AF-A0A4Y7SCU8-F1
#
_entry.id   AF-A0A4Y7SCU8-F1
#
_cell.length_a   1.000
_cell.length_b   1.000
_cell.length_c   1.000
_cell.angle_alpha   90.00
_cell.angle_beta   90.00
_cell.angle_gamma   90.00
#
_symmetry.space_group_name_H-M   'P 1'
#
loop_
_entity.id
_entity.type
_entity.pdbx_description
1 polymer ?
#
loop_
_entity_poly.entity_id
_entity_poly.type
_entity_poly.pdbx_seq_one_letter_code
_entity_poly.pdbx_strand_id
1 'polypeptide(L)'
;FIAYKSLSISSGPKYLPGVRHFLCLLYPIFDAIRPNPTVQSTIRGARKTRADSVKRKFPLTTSHLQTIATASHTYDDLLFATILSYCFYGCHRIGELTQKNEHHLFDWRKVIKRSSL
;
A
#
# COMPACT_ATOMS: atom_id res chain seq x y z
N PHE A 1 4.59 -26.77 -24.37
CA PHE A 1 3.86 -25.80 -23.52
C PHE A 1 4.27 -24.39 -23.95
N ILE A 2 3.33 -23.58 -24.45
CA ILE A 2 3.63 -22.23 -24.96
C ILE A 2 3.23 -21.22 -23.88
N ALA A 3 4.23 -20.61 -23.24
CA ALA A 3 4.02 -19.52 -22.30
C ALA A 3 4.28 -18.19 -23.03
N TYR A 4 3.21 -17.43 -23.31
CA TYR A 4 3.33 -16.08 -23.85
C TYR A 4 3.88 -15.14 -22.77
N LYS A 5 5.00 -14.44 -23.06
CA LYS A 5 5.72 -13.60 -22.11
C LYS A 5 5.62 -12.12 -22.53
N SER A 6 4.64 -11.38 -21.99
CA SER A 6 4.50 -9.94 -22.25
C SER A 6 5.65 -9.14 -21.60
N LEU A 7 6.23 -8.17 -22.32
CA LEU A 7 7.33 -7.31 -21.85
C LEU A 7 6.95 -6.42 -20.65
N SER A 8 5.67 -6.05 -20.49
CA SER A 8 5.17 -5.25 -19.37
C SER A 8 4.33 -6.10 -18.40
N ILE A 9 4.53 -5.89 -17.10
CA ILE A 9 3.98 -6.70 -16.00
C ILE A 9 2.62 -6.19 -15.54
N SER A 10 2.46 -4.87 -15.55
CA SER A 10 1.19 -4.19 -15.23
C SER A 10 0.05 -4.66 -16.14
N SER A 11 0.36 -4.98 -17.39
CA SER A 11 -0.61 -5.46 -18.36
C SER A 11 -0.81 -6.98 -18.34
N GLY A 12 0.07 -7.80 -17.78
CA GLY A 12 -0.02 -9.27 -17.86
C GLY A 12 -1.38 -9.86 -17.44
N PRO A 13 -1.93 -9.49 -16.26
CA PRO A 13 -3.25 -9.95 -15.83
C PRO A 13 -4.42 -9.37 -16.64
N LYS A 14 -4.24 -8.23 -17.32
CA LYS A 14 -5.28 -7.55 -18.12
C LYS A 14 -5.26 -7.97 -19.60
N TYR A 15 -4.07 -8.24 -20.12
CA TYR A 15 -3.80 -8.56 -21.53
C TYR A 15 -4.08 -10.03 -21.83
N LEU A 16 -3.76 -10.95 -20.91
CA LEU A 16 -4.03 -12.38 -21.11
C LEU A 16 -5.53 -12.70 -21.24
N PRO A 17 -6.44 -12.09 -20.45
CA PRO A 17 -7.88 -12.21 -20.71
C PRO A 17 -8.31 -11.54 -22.01
N GLY A 18 -7.73 -10.39 -22.38
CA GLY A 18 -8.08 -9.66 -23.60
C GLY A 18 -7.71 -10.40 -24.90
N VAL A 19 -6.58 -11.11 -24.90
CA VAL A 19 -6.11 -11.90 -26.06
C VAL A 19 -6.56 -13.37 -25.99
N ARG A 20 -7.26 -13.76 -24.91
CA ARG A 20 -7.80 -15.12 -24.73
C ARG A 20 -8.62 -15.58 -25.93
N HIS A 21 -9.45 -14.71 -26.51
CA HIS A 21 -10.27 -15.06 -27.67
C HIS A 21 -9.41 -15.56 -28.84
N PHE A 22 -8.34 -14.84 -29.20
CA PHE A 22 -7.42 -15.25 -30.26
C PHE A 22 -6.59 -16.49 -29.88
N LEU A 23 -6.21 -16.62 -28.61
CA LEU A 23 -5.46 -17.78 -28.13
C LEU A 23 -6.29 -19.05 -28.11
N CYS A 24 -7.58 -18.99 -27.78
CA CYS A 24 -8.48 -20.15 -27.83
C CYS A 24 -8.73 -20.62 -29.28
N LEU A 25 -8.74 -19.71 -30.26
CA LEU A 25 -8.84 -20.07 -31.69
C LEU A 25 -7.62 -20.87 -32.17
N LEU A 26 -6.42 -20.50 -31.72
CA LEU A 26 -5.17 -21.18 -32.10
C LEU A 26 -4.88 -22.41 -31.23
N TYR A 27 -5.32 -22.39 -29.97
CA TYR A 27 -5.07 -23.43 -28.97
C TYR A 27 -6.38 -23.76 -28.24
N PRO A 28 -7.18 -24.72 -28.75
CA PRO A 28 -8.50 -25.05 -28.18
C PRO A 28 -8.45 -25.53 -26.72
N ILE A 29 -7.30 -26.08 -26.31
CA ILE A 29 -7.07 -26.64 -24.95
C ILE A 29 -6.51 -25.57 -23.99
N PHE A 30 -6.41 -24.30 -24.42
CA PHE A 30 -5.79 -23.22 -23.65
C PHE A 30 -6.42 -23.06 -22.26
N ASP A 31 -7.75 -23.06 -22.17
CA ASP A 31 -8.46 -22.91 -20.90
C ASP A 31 -8.30 -24.13 -19.98
N ALA A 32 -8.23 -25.33 -20.55
CA ALA A 32 -8.05 -26.57 -19.80
C ALA A 32 -6.61 -26.72 -19.26
N ILE A 33 -5.61 -26.15 -19.93
CA ILE A 33 -4.20 -26.19 -19.50
C ILE A 33 -3.87 -25.08 -18.49
N ARG A 34 -4.60 -23.95 -18.52
CA ARG A 34 -4.37 -22.81 -17.61
C ARG A 34 -4.37 -23.14 -16.11
N PRO A 35 -5.27 -23.99 -15.56
CA PRO A 35 -5.25 -24.32 -14.14
C PRO A 35 -4.11 -25.26 -13.74
N ASN A 36 -3.34 -25.80 -14.69
CA ASN A 36 -2.24 -26.71 -14.38
C ASN A 36 -1.22 -26.05 -13.43
N PRO A 37 -0.79 -26.74 -12.36
CA PRO A 37 0.10 -26.18 -11.34
C PRO A 37 1.42 -25.62 -11.88
N THR A 38 1.99 -26.26 -12.90
CA THR A 38 3.23 -25.82 -13.54
C THR A 38 3.04 -24.47 -14.21
N VAL A 39 1.92 -24.31 -14.91
CA VAL A 39 1.55 -23.07 -15.62
C VAL A 39 1.35 -21.92 -14.64
N GLN A 40 0.61 -22.17 -13.56
CA GLN A 40 0.40 -21.19 -12.49
C GLN A 40 1.71 -20.81 -11.79
N SER A 41 2.59 -21.78 -11.54
CA SER A 41 3.90 -21.54 -10.96
C SER A 41 4.80 -20.70 -11.88
N THR A 42 4.79 -20.97 -13.18
CA THR A 42 5.51 -20.16 -14.18
C THR A 42 4.96 -18.72 -14.25
N ILE A 43 3.64 -18.55 -14.29
CA ILE A 43 3.01 -17.22 -14.29
C ILE A 43 3.36 -16.45 -13.02
N ARG A 44 3.31 -17.10 -11.86
CA ARG A 44 3.67 -16.50 -10.55
C ARG A 44 5.15 -16.12 -10.51
N GLY A 45 6.05 -16.97 -11.00
CA GLY A 45 7.48 -16.68 -11.11
C GLY A 45 7.78 -15.53 -12.06
N ALA A 46 7.12 -15.50 -13.22
CA ALA A 46 7.23 -14.40 -14.18
C ALA A 46 6.72 -13.08 -13.59
N ARG A 47 5.62 -13.10 -12.82
CA ARG A 47 5.12 -11.93 -12.10
C ARG A 47 6.11 -11.44 -11.03
N LYS A 48 6.75 -12.35 -10.29
CA LYS A 48 7.70 -12.01 -9.23
C LYS A 48 9.00 -11.40 -9.79
N THR A 49 9.58 -12.03 -10.82
CA THR A 49 10.85 -11.59 -11.44
C THR A 49 10.74 -10.24 -12.13
N ARG A 50 9.54 -9.86 -12.53
CA ARG A 50 9.30 -8.63 -13.27
C ARG A 50 8.49 -7.60 -12.49
N ALA A 51 8.05 -7.89 -11.27
CA ALA A 51 7.32 -6.94 -10.44
C ALA A 51 8.08 -5.61 -10.34
N ASP A 52 7.37 -4.49 -10.45
CA ASP A 52 7.96 -3.18 -10.22
C ASP A 52 8.64 -3.18 -8.85
N SER A 53 9.78 -2.49 -8.75
CA SER A 53 10.43 -2.31 -7.47
C SER A 53 9.44 -1.70 -6.49
N VAL A 54 9.36 -2.28 -5.29
CA VAL A 54 8.42 -1.82 -4.28
C VAL A 54 8.83 -0.40 -3.87
N LYS A 55 8.14 0.61 -4.42
CA LYS A 55 8.29 2.01 -4.00
C LYS A 55 7.60 2.17 -2.65
N ARG A 56 8.35 2.03 -1.57
CA ARG A 56 7.86 2.33 -0.22
C ARG A 56 8.07 3.82 0.06
N LYS A 57 7.13 4.44 0.80
CA LYS A 57 7.39 5.74 1.41
C LYS A 57 8.56 5.58 2.39
N PHE A 58 9.45 6.56 2.44
CA PHE A 58 10.53 6.55 3.43
C PHE A 58 9.94 6.55 4.84
N PRO A 59 10.56 5.81 5.78
CA PRO A 59 10.13 5.84 7.16
C PRO A 59 10.31 7.24 7.74
N LEU A 60 9.41 7.63 8.64
CA LEU A 60 9.65 8.82 9.47
C LEU A 60 10.81 8.50 10.42
N THR A 61 11.76 9.42 10.54
CA THR A 61 12.96 9.29 11.38
C THR A 61 12.98 10.40 12.41
N THR A 62 13.79 10.23 13.45
CA THR A 62 14.01 11.27 14.46
C THR A 62 14.60 12.56 13.86
N SER A 63 15.43 12.45 12.81
CA SER A 63 15.95 13.62 12.09
C SER A 63 14.85 14.46 11.46
N HIS A 64 13.82 13.82 10.90
CA HIS A 64 12.65 14.54 10.37
C HIS A 64 11.87 15.27 11.46
N LEU A 65 11.71 14.66 12.64
CA LEU A 65 11.06 15.33 13.79
C LEU A 65 11.85 16.56 14.25
N GLN A 66 13.18 16.45 14.31
CA GLN A 66 14.04 17.56 14.70
C GLN A 66 13.92 18.72 13.71
N THR A 67 13.91 18.44 12.40
CA THR A 67 13.71 19.47 11.37
C THR A 67 12.37 20.19 11.53
N ILE A 68 11.29 19.44 11.78
CA ILE A 68 9.94 20.01 11.98
C ILE A 68 9.91 20.87 13.25
N ALA A 69 10.50 20.38 14.35
CA ALA A 69 10.58 21.13 15.60
C ALA A 69 11.36 22.45 15.44
N THR A 70 12.46 22.45 14.69
CA THR A 70 13.26 23.66 14.46
C THR A 70 12.59 24.68 13.55
N ALA A 71 11.70 24.24 12.65
CA ALA A 71 10.98 25.09 11.71
C ALA A 71 9.66 25.65 12.28
N SER A 72 9.25 25.21 13.47
CA SER A 72 7.96 25.57 14.07
C SER A 72 8.08 26.87 14.85
N HIS A 73 7.35 27.91 14.41
CA HIS A 73 7.41 29.24 15.04
C HIS A 73 6.05 29.76 15.49
N THR A 74 4.96 29.22 14.95
CA THR A 74 3.60 29.56 15.37
C THR A 74 3.09 28.57 16.42
N TYR A 75 2.05 28.96 17.15
CA TYR A 75 1.38 28.07 18.10
C TYR A 75 0.90 26.77 17.43
N ASP A 76 0.31 26.88 16.24
CA ASP A 76 -0.22 25.74 15.51
C ASP A 76 0.90 24.80 15.02
N ASP A 77 2.04 25.34 14.60
CA ASP A 77 3.20 24.53 14.21
C ASP A 77 3.77 23.77 15.41
N LEU A 78 3.88 24.43 16.57
CA LEU A 78 4.34 23.82 17.81
C LEU A 78 3.37 22.74 18.29
N LEU A 79 2.06 22.99 18.22
CA LEU A 79 1.02 22.01 18.52
C LEU A 79 1.13 20.80 17.57
N PHE A 80 1.33 21.04 16.28
CA PHE A 80 1.53 19.97 15.30
C PHE A 80 2.80 19.16 15.58
N ALA A 81 3.93 19.81 15.86
CA ALA A 81 5.20 19.17 16.14
C ALA A 81 5.15 18.32 17.42
N THR A 82 4.45 18.80 18.45
CA THR A 82 4.25 18.05 19.71
C THR A 82 3.37 16.82 19.51
N ILE A 83 2.24 16.94 18.82
CA ILE A 83 1.36 15.81 18.47
C ILE A 83 2.13 14.78 17.63
N LEU A 84 2.89 15.22 16.63
CA LEU A 84 3.67 14.34 15.76
C LEU A 84 4.76 13.59 16.55
N SER A 85 5.45 14.27 17.46
CA SER A 85 6.48 13.66 18.30
C SER A 85 5.88 12.62 19.25
N TYR A 86 4.77 12.95 19.92
CA TYR A 86 4.06 12.00 20.78
C TYR A 86 3.57 10.78 19.98
N CYS A 87 3.02 11.00 18.80
CA CYS A 87 2.59 9.95 17.89
C CYS A 87 3.73 9.00 17.50
N PHE A 88 4.90 9.54 17.19
CA PHE A 88 6.07 8.78 16.78
C PHE A 88 6.62 7.91 17.92
N TYR A 89 6.80 8.48 19.11
CA TYR A 89 7.33 7.73 20.26
C TYR A 89 6.31 6.76 20.87
N GLY A 90 5.03 7.12 20.86
CA GLY A 90 3.94 6.26 21.34
C GLY A 90 3.44 5.24 20.32
N CYS A 91 3.96 5.25 19.08
CA CYS A 91 3.47 4.41 17.98
C CYS A 91 1.96 4.53 17.73
N HIS A 92 1.37 5.68 18.04
CA HIS A 92 -0.05 5.94 17.86
C HIS A 92 -0.37 6.25 16.40
N ARG A 93 -1.66 6.27 16.05
CA ARG A 93 -2.10 6.88 14.79
C ARG A 93 -2.43 8.35 15.08
N ILE A 94 -1.94 9.27 14.24
CA ILE A 94 -2.16 10.72 14.44
C ILE A 94 -3.66 11.05 14.62
N GLY A 95 -4.53 10.40 13.84
CA GLY A 95 -5.98 10.61 13.92
C GLY A 95 -6.66 10.10 15.20
N GLU A 96 -5.95 9.40 16.08
CA GLU A 96 -6.44 8.98 17.40
C GLU A 96 -6.03 9.97 18.50
N LEU A 97 -5.06 10.84 18.22
CA LEU A 97 -4.56 11.87 19.13
C LEU A 97 -5.25 13.22 18.93
N THR A 98 -5.93 13.40 17.81
CA THR A 98 -6.62 14.63 17.47
C THR A 98 -8.13 14.45 17.55
N GLN A 99 -8.78 15.40 18.21
CA GLN A 99 -10.23 15.56 18.14
C GLN A 99 -10.53 16.56 17.01
N LYS A 100 -11.62 16.35 16.29
CA LYS A 100 -12.14 17.38 15.38
C LYS A 100 -12.65 18.57 16.19
N ASN A 101 -12.81 19.73 15.55
CA ASN A 101 -13.41 20.89 16.22
C ASN A 101 -14.93 20.77 16.30
N GLU A 102 -15.55 20.10 15.33
CA GLU A 102 -17.01 19.96 15.26
C GLU A 102 -17.48 18.73 16.05
N HIS A 103 -18.27 18.98 17.10
CA HIS A 103 -18.77 17.94 18.01
C HIS A 103 -19.53 16.80 17.31
N HIS A 104 -20.26 17.09 16.24
CA HIS A 104 -21.03 16.07 15.52
C HIS A 104 -20.16 15.09 14.72
N LEU A 105 -18.91 15.43 14.45
CA LEU A 105 -17.94 14.56 13.78
C LEU A 105 -17.11 13.73 14.77
N PHE A 106 -17.40 13.81 16.07
CA PHE A 106 -16.66 13.10 17.11
C PHE A 106 -16.92 11.61 17.01
N ASP A 107 -15.85 10.84 16.95
CA ASP A 107 -15.91 9.38 16.94
C ASP A 107 -15.20 8.85 18.17
N TRP A 108 -15.97 8.61 19.23
CA TRP A 108 -15.45 8.10 20.51
C TRP A 108 -14.79 6.72 20.40
N ARG A 109 -15.00 5.99 19.29
CA ARG A 109 -14.30 4.72 19.04
C ARG A 109 -12.85 4.92 18.63
N LYS A 110 -12.49 6.11 18.14
CA LYS A 110 -11.13 6.47 17.69
C LYS A 110 -10.31 7.18 18.77
N VAL A 111 -10.95 7.60 19.86
CA VAL A 111 -10.28 8.27 20.98
C VAL A 111 -9.70 7.23 21.93
N ILE A 112 -8.42 7.37 22.27
CA ILE A 112 -7.77 6.53 23.28
C ILE A 112 -8.37 6.87 24.64
N LYS A 113 -9.05 5.90 25.26
CA LYS A 113 -9.64 6.08 26.60
C LYS A 113 -8.53 6.09 27.65
N ARG A 114 -8.68 6.94 28.68
CA ARG A 114 -7.76 6.98 29.83
C ARG A 114 -7.72 5.65 30.60
N SER A 115 -8.79 4.85 30.54
CA SER A 115 -8.86 3.52 31.14
C SER A 115 -7.99 2.47 30.45
N SER A 116 -7.40 2.79 29.30
CA SER A 116 -6.52 1.89 28.54
C SER A 116 -5.04 1.99 28.96
N LEU A 117 -4.71 2.97 29.82
CA LEU A 117 -3.37 3.19 30.37
C LEU A 117 -3.13 2.35 31.62
#